data_AF-A0A0L6VFV6-F1
#
_entry.id   AF-A0A0L6VFV6-F1
#
_cell.length_a   1.000
_cell.length_b   1.000
_cell.length_c   1.000
_cell.angle_alpha   90.00
_cell.angle_beta   90.00
_cell.angle_gamma   90.00
#
_symmetry.space_group_name_H-M   'P 1'
#
loop_
_entity.id
_entity.type
_entity.pdbx_description
1 polymer ?
#
loop_
_entity_poly.entity_id
_entity_poly.type
_entity_poly.pdbx_seq_one_letter_code
_entity_poly.pdbx_strand_id
1 'polypeptide(L)'
;MNAAAPAGMSDLEKEAKEATEEKKPGMNTIASAIKELYFHDKYASQKHDTAMLVKMVGQVAATNAKACDPEVVSKGILAIFEPYNQAKSAAGTGAAPMKDSNDDAAPSLNTLAHAIHETWEKQITSGNPKLDNAQLLPLICQAIATSSTSGDPTVVAKAIESAYAKVAAN
;
A
#
# COMPACT_ATOMS: atom_id res chain seq x y z
N MET A 1 -32.67 -9.95 -28.85
CA MET A 1 -32.63 -10.36 -27.44
C MET A 1 -31.57 -9.50 -26.78
N ASN A 2 -31.99 -8.52 -25.96
CA ASN A 2 -31.08 -7.55 -25.36
C ASN A 2 -30.55 -8.16 -24.05
N ALA A 3 -29.24 -8.40 -23.96
CA ALA A 3 -28.59 -8.77 -22.72
C ALA A 3 -28.53 -7.52 -21.84
N ALA A 4 -29.29 -7.51 -20.74
CA ALA A 4 -29.15 -6.48 -19.72
C ALA A 4 -27.75 -6.62 -19.11
N ALA A 5 -26.92 -5.60 -19.31
CA ALA A 5 -25.68 -5.44 -18.56
C ALA A 5 -26.01 -5.47 -17.05
N PRO A 6 -25.17 -6.08 -16.20
CA PRO A 6 -25.41 -6.06 -14.76
C PRO A 6 -25.44 -4.60 -14.31
N ALA A 7 -26.53 -4.21 -13.64
CA ALA A 7 -26.64 -2.88 -13.05
C ALA A 7 -25.49 -2.72 -12.04
N GLY A 8 -24.56 -1.81 -12.33
CA GLY A 8 -23.49 -1.45 -11.41
C GLY A 8 -24.07 -0.88 -10.12
N MET A 9 -23.39 -1.15 -9.00
CA MET A 9 -23.72 -0.58 -7.68
C MET A 9 -23.75 0.96 -7.77
N SER A 10 -24.74 1.60 -7.16
CA SER A 10 -24.80 3.07 -7.11
C SER A 10 -23.71 3.66 -6.20
N ASP A 11 -23.37 4.94 -6.38
CA ASP A 11 -22.32 5.60 -5.58
C ASP A 11 -22.63 5.56 -4.07
N LEU A 12 -23.90 5.75 -3.69
CA LEU A 12 -24.31 5.67 -2.28
C LEU A 12 -24.16 4.26 -1.70
N GLU A 13 -24.45 3.23 -2.50
CA GLU A 13 -24.25 1.83 -2.09
C GLU A 13 -22.76 1.49 -2.01
N LYS A 14 -21.93 2.05 -2.90
CA LYS A 14 -20.47 1.92 -2.87
C LYS A 14 -19.91 2.54 -1.58
N GLU A 15 -20.26 3.79 -1.27
CA GLU A 15 -19.82 4.47 -0.04
C GLU A 15 -20.27 3.73 1.23
N ALA A 16 -21.52 3.28 1.29
CA ALA A 16 -22.03 2.53 2.44
C ALA A 16 -21.30 1.18 2.63
N LYS A 17 -20.94 0.53 1.52
CA LYS A 17 -20.18 -0.73 1.54
C LYS A 17 -18.75 -0.50 1.98
N GLU A 18 -18.10 0.54 1.47
CA GLU A 18 -16.76 0.98 1.91
C GLU A 18 -16.74 1.26 3.41
N ALA A 19 -17.66 2.08 3.92
CA ALA A 19 -17.73 2.39 5.35
C ALA A 19 -17.95 1.16 6.25
N THR A 20 -18.56 0.10 5.72
CA THR A 20 -18.78 -1.17 6.42
C THR A 20 -17.54 -2.06 6.38
N GLU A 21 -16.89 -2.15 5.22
CA GLU A 21 -15.70 -2.98 5.02
C GLU A 21 -14.43 -2.35 5.59
N GLU A 22 -14.35 -1.02 5.67
CA GLU A 22 -13.21 -0.29 6.23
C GLU A 22 -12.99 -0.61 7.71
N LYS A 23 -14.05 -1.00 8.43
CA LYS A 23 -13.99 -1.42 9.83
C LYS A 23 -13.38 -2.81 10.03
N LYS A 24 -13.17 -3.58 8.95
CA LYS A 24 -12.60 -4.93 9.01
C LYS A 24 -11.10 -4.85 8.70
N PRO A 25 -10.24 -5.54 9.48
CA PRO A 25 -8.83 -5.66 9.13
C PRO A 25 -8.64 -6.31 7.76
N GLY A 26 -7.87 -5.66 6.89
CA GLY A 26 -7.68 -6.09 5.51
C GLY A 26 -6.66 -5.25 4.74
N MET A 27 -6.76 -5.27 3.41
CA MET A 27 -5.88 -4.47 2.55
C MET A 27 -5.97 -2.96 2.84
N ASN A 28 -7.16 -2.46 3.18
CA ASN A 28 -7.38 -1.10 3.65
C ASN A 28 -6.51 -0.76 4.88
N THR A 29 -6.35 -1.69 5.83
CA THR A 29 -5.53 -1.49 7.03
C THR A 29 -4.04 -1.32 6.67
N ILE A 30 -3.55 -2.09 5.70
CA ILE A 30 -2.18 -1.98 5.19
C ILE A 30 -2.01 -0.67 4.40
N ALA A 31 -2.98 -0.32 3.55
CA ALA A 31 -2.98 0.93 2.79
C ALA A 31 -2.91 2.16 3.71
N SER A 32 -3.73 2.20 4.76
CA SER A 32 -3.72 3.27 5.76
C SER A 32 -2.39 3.37 6.49
N ALA A 33 -1.75 2.26 6.83
CA ALA A 33 -0.42 2.27 7.46
C ALA A 33 0.67 2.85 6.56
N ILE A 34 0.65 2.51 5.26
CA ILE A 34 1.60 3.05 4.28
C ILE A 34 1.35 4.54 4.05
N LYS A 35 0.08 4.96 4.04
CA LYS A 35 -0.31 6.37 3.95
C LYS A 35 0.14 7.17 5.17
N GLU A 36 0.04 6.61 6.36
CA GLU A 36 0.56 7.23 7.57
C GLU A 36 2.09 7.33 7.54
N LEU A 37 2.79 6.28 7.11
CA LEU A 37 4.25 6.32 6.93
C LEU A 37 4.66 7.36 5.88
N TYR A 38 3.87 7.54 4.81
CA TYR A 38 4.04 8.63 3.86
C TYR A 38 3.92 10.00 4.54
N PHE A 39 2.91 10.21 5.38
CA PHE A 39 2.76 11.49 6.09
C PHE A 39 3.90 11.74 7.07
N HIS A 40 4.36 10.72 7.78
CA HIS A 40 5.56 10.81 8.58
C HIS A 40 6.79 11.18 7.74
N ASP A 41 6.96 10.59 6.56
CA ASP A 41 8.06 10.96 5.68
C ASP A 41 7.91 12.37 5.10
N LYS A 42 6.72 12.80 4.71
CA LYS A 42 6.51 14.13 4.11
C LYS A 42 6.68 15.26 5.13
N TYR A 43 6.20 15.07 6.36
CA TYR A 43 6.05 16.16 7.32
C TYR A 43 6.95 16.07 8.55
N ALA A 44 7.49 14.89 8.89
CA ALA A 44 8.24 14.67 10.13
C ALA A 44 9.65 14.09 9.92
N SER A 45 9.93 13.49 8.77
CA SER A 45 11.26 12.95 8.42
C SER A 45 12.25 14.06 8.09
N GLN A 46 13.51 13.82 8.40
CA GLN A 46 14.64 14.65 7.95
C GLN A 46 15.38 14.03 6.76
N LYS A 47 14.96 12.84 6.29
CA LYS A 47 15.68 12.03 5.30
C LYS A 47 15.08 12.06 3.90
N HIS A 48 13.75 11.96 3.80
CA HIS A 48 13.00 11.90 2.54
C HIS A 48 13.57 10.91 1.49
N ASP A 49 14.10 9.77 1.93
CA ASP A 49 14.57 8.67 1.09
C ASP A 49 13.44 7.66 0.86
N THR A 50 12.60 7.97 -0.13
CA THR A 50 11.51 7.10 -0.59
C THR A 50 11.98 5.70 -0.93
N ALA A 51 13.15 5.55 -1.56
CA ALA A 51 13.64 4.26 -2.01
C ALA A 51 13.99 3.34 -0.83
N MET A 52 14.58 3.90 0.23
CA MET A 52 14.82 3.17 1.47
C MET A 52 13.51 2.77 2.15
N LEU A 53 12.55 3.70 2.25
CA LEU A 53 11.25 3.40 2.86
C LEU A 53 10.50 2.29 2.12
N VAL A 54 10.48 2.32 0.78
CA VAL A 54 9.88 1.25 -0.04
C VAL A 54 10.52 -0.10 0.27
N LYS A 55 11.85 -0.16 0.40
CA LYS A 55 12.56 -1.40 0.77
C LYS A 55 12.20 -1.88 2.18
N MET A 56 12.09 -0.97 3.14
CA MET A 56 11.69 -1.31 4.51
C MET A 56 10.26 -1.84 4.59
N VAL A 57 9.32 -1.23 3.86
CA VAL A 57 7.94 -1.76 3.70
C VAL A 57 7.99 -3.16 3.08
N GLY A 58 8.82 -3.34 2.06
CA GLY A 58 9.15 -4.63 1.46
C GLY A 58 9.58 -5.71 2.45
N GLN A 59 10.50 -5.36 3.35
CA GLN A 59 11.02 -6.26 4.36
C GLN A 59 9.96 -6.65 5.40
N VAL A 60 9.10 -5.71 5.81
CA VAL A 60 7.96 -6.02 6.70
C VAL A 60 7.00 -6.99 6.01
N ALA A 61 6.68 -6.74 4.73
CA ALA A 61 5.83 -7.63 3.95
C ALA A 61 6.46 -9.02 3.78
N ALA A 62 7.76 -9.11 3.49
CA ALA A 62 8.49 -10.37 3.33
C ALA A 62 8.48 -11.20 4.62
N THR A 63 8.71 -10.56 5.77
CA THR A 63 8.72 -11.23 7.08
C THR A 63 7.36 -11.85 7.41
N ASN A 64 6.28 -11.27 6.90
CA ASN A 64 4.91 -11.68 7.17
C ASN A 64 4.22 -12.38 5.98
N ALA A 65 4.93 -12.63 4.87
CA ALA A 65 4.32 -12.97 3.57
C ALA A 65 3.40 -14.20 3.59
N LYS A 66 3.65 -15.16 4.48
CA LYS A 66 2.88 -16.41 4.56
C LYS A 66 1.42 -16.20 5.03
N ALA A 67 1.22 -15.36 6.03
CA ALA A 67 -0.10 -15.09 6.61
C ALA A 67 -0.62 -13.69 6.24
N CYS A 68 0.31 -12.73 6.07
CA CYS A 68 0.05 -11.32 5.79
C CYS A 68 -1.08 -10.77 6.67
N ASP A 69 -0.99 -11.02 7.98
CA ASP A 69 -1.96 -10.51 8.95
C ASP A 69 -2.00 -8.97 8.88
N PRO A 70 -3.14 -8.35 8.54
CA PRO A 70 -3.22 -6.92 8.32
C PRO A 70 -2.78 -6.09 9.50
N GLU A 71 -3.05 -6.53 10.73
CA GLU A 71 -2.67 -5.79 11.93
C GLU A 71 -1.17 -5.91 12.20
N VAL A 72 -0.60 -7.12 12.05
CA VAL A 72 0.84 -7.34 12.25
C VAL A 72 1.65 -6.57 11.21
N VAL A 73 1.24 -6.64 9.94
CA VAL A 73 1.89 -5.92 8.84
C VAL A 73 1.75 -4.41 9.03
N SER A 74 0.55 -3.91 9.34
CA SER A 74 0.30 -2.48 9.60
C SER A 74 1.16 -1.95 10.75
N LYS A 75 1.20 -2.64 11.89
CA LYS A 75 2.05 -2.29 13.03
C LYS A 75 3.53 -2.29 12.65
N GLY A 76 3.98 -3.29 11.88
CA GLY A 76 5.34 -3.35 11.37
C GLY A 76 5.70 -2.18 10.46
N ILE A 77 4.78 -1.76 9.58
CA ILE A 77 4.97 -0.61 8.68
C ILE A 77 5.07 0.69 9.47
N LEU A 78 4.18 0.92 10.44
CA LEU A 78 4.24 2.11 11.29
C LEU A 78 5.52 2.17 12.11
N ALA A 79 6.01 1.02 12.57
CA ALA A 79 7.27 0.91 13.30
C ALA A 79 8.52 1.19 12.44
N ILE A 80 8.40 1.36 11.12
CA ILE A 80 9.54 1.74 10.24
C ILE A 80 10.03 3.15 10.56
N PHE A 81 9.12 4.08 10.87
CA PHE A 81 9.46 5.50 10.90
C PHE A 81 10.59 5.83 11.88
N GLU A 82 10.52 5.27 13.10
CA GLU A 82 11.51 5.52 14.14
C GLU A 82 12.93 5.05 13.74
N PRO A 83 13.19 3.77 13.39
CA PRO A 83 14.51 3.32 12.96
C PRO A 83 14.96 3.98 11.64
N TYR A 84 14.04 4.24 10.71
CA TYR A 84 14.34 5.01 9.51
C TYR A 84 14.89 6.39 9.86
N ASN A 85 14.28 7.12 10.79
CA ASN A 85 14.74 8.45 11.19
C ASN A 85 15.96 8.40 12.15
N GLN A 86 16.12 7.34 12.93
CA GLN A 86 17.22 7.13 13.88
C GLN A 86 18.51 6.56 13.28
N ALA A 87 18.47 5.96 12.08
CA ALA A 87 19.66 5.45 11.38
C ALA A 87 20.58 6.61 10.93
N LYS A 88 21.20 7.24 11.93
CA LYS A 88 22.20 8.31 12.01
C LYS A 88 22.46 9.21 10.80
N SER A 89 22.51 10.50 11.16
CA SER A 89 23.51 11.53 10.80
C SER A 89 24.98 11.07 10.85
N ALA A 90 25.31 9.92 10.23
CA ALA A 90 26.66 9.37 10.08
C ALA A 90 27.23 9.54 8.66
N ALA A 91 26.60 10.36 7.82
CA ALA A 91 27.26 10.99 6.70
C ALA A 91 27.54 12.44 7.11
N GLY A 92 28.81 12.74 7.35
CA GLY A 92 29.25 14.11 7.59
C GLY A 92 28.96 15.01 6.40
N THR A 93 28.75 16.29 6.71
CA THR A 93 28.88 17.46 5.83
C THR A 93 28.06 17.43 4.55
N GLY A 94 26.87 17.99 4.67
CA GLY A 94 26.05 18.45 3.55
C GLY A 94 24.61 18.47 4.00
N ALA A 95 24.13 19.59 4.54
CA ALA A 95 22.71 19.84 4.52
C ALA A 95 22.32 19.80 3.04
N ALA A 96 21.77 18.67 2.58
CA ALA A 96 21.11 18.63 1.30
C ALA A 96 20.08 19.76 1.37
N PRO A 97 20.07 20.69 0.40
CA PRO A 97 19.10 21.77 0.41
C PRO A 97 17.73 21.10 0.58
N MET A 98 16.94 21.60 1.54
CA MET A 98 15.55 21.18 1.74
C MET A 98 14.93 21.10 0.36
N LYS A 99 14.75 19.87 -0.15
CA LYS A 99 14.14 19.66 -1.44
C LYS A 99 12.74 20.24 -1.27
N ASP A 100 12.43 21.27 -2.04
CA ASP A 100 11.11 21.91 -2.05
C ASP A 100 10.08 20.79 -2.04
N SER A 101 9.27 20.73 -0.98
CA SER A 101 8.34 19.64 -0.68
C SER A 101 7.13 19.62 -1.62
N ASN A 102 7.31 20.15 -2.84
CA ASN A 102 6.28 20.45 -3.81
C ASN A 102 6.26 19.47 -5.01
N ASP A 103 7.11 18.43 -4.99
CA ASP A 103 7.02 17.32 -5.94
C ASP A 103 5.92 16.32 -5.52
N ASP A 104 4.68 16.77 -5.34
CA ASP A 104 3.51 15.86 -5.20
C ASP A 104 3.28 14.99 -6.45
N ALA A 105 3.99 15.28 -7.54
CA ALA A 105 3.99 14.51 -8.79
C ALA A 105 5.01 13.36 -8.83
N ALA A 106 6.00 13.32 -7.94
CA ALA A 106 6.99 12.25 -7.92
C ALA A 106 6.41 11.00 -7.22
N PRO A 107 6.63 9.78 -7.75
CA PRO A 107 6.19 8.55 -7.10
C PRO A 107 6.70 8.48 -5.65
N SER A 108 5.79 8.22 -4.72
CA SER A 108 6.06 8.20 -3.28
C SER A 108 5.36 7.02 -2.62
N LEU A 109 5.54 6.84 -1.31
CA LEU A 109 4.73 5.89 -0.55
C LEU A 109 3.22 6.11 -0.72
N ASN A 110 2.78 7.34 -1.02
CA ASN A 110 1.38 7.61 -1.32
C ASN A 110 0.91 6.86 -2.58
N THR A 111 1.75 6.74 -3.61
CA THR A 111 1.47 5.93 -4.81
C THR A 111 1.18 4.47 -4.44
N LEU A 112 1.96 3.92 -3.52
CA LEU A 112 1.78 2.55 -3.04
C LEU A 112 0.49 2.40 -2.22
N ALA A 113 0.22 3.35 -1.30
CA ALA A 113 -1.00 3.35 -0.51
C ALA A 113 -2.26 3.41 -1.40
N HIS A 114 -2.26 4.27 -2.42
CA HIS A 114 -3.34 4.38 -3.39
C HIS A 114 -3.57 3.08 -4.15
N ALA A 115 -2.51 2.45 -4.67
CA ALA A 115 -2.66 1.19 -5.42
C ALA A 115 -3.29 0.07 -4.57
N ILE A 116 -2.91 -0.04 -3.29
CA ILE A 116 -3.50 -1.02 -2.37
C ILE A 116 -4.96 -0.67 -2.06
N HIS A 117 -5.26 0.61 -1.82
CA HIS A 117 -6.62 1.06 -1.55
C HIS A 117 -7.54 0.85 -2.75
N GLU A 118 -7.13 1.23 -3.96
CA GLU A 118 -7.90 0.98 -5.18
C GLU A 118 -8.13 -0.51 -5.43
N THR A 119 -7.13 -1.34 -5.13
CA THR A 119 -7.27 -2.80 -5.25
C THR A 119 -8.30 -3.34 -4.27
N TRP A 120 -8.31 -2.83 -3.04
CA TRP A 120 -9.33 -3.15 -2.04
C TRP A 120 -10.72 -2.67 -2.45
N GLU A 121 -10.86 -1.43 -2.94
CA GLU A 121 -12.12 -0.92 -3.47
C GLU A 121 -12.65 -1.82 -4.58
N LYS A 122 -11.79 -2.18 -5.55
CA LYS A 122 -12.14 -3.11 -6.63
C LYS A 122 -12.61 -4.45 -6.07
N GLN A 123 -11.91 -5.03 -5.10
CA GLN A 123 -12.30 -6.29 -4.45
C GLN A 123 -13.69 -6.23 -3.82
N ILE A 124 -14.02 -5.15 -3.11
CA ILE A 124 -15.31 -5.05 -2.43
C ILE A 124 -16.43 -4.58 -3.36
N THR A 125 -16.14 -3.92 -4.49
CA THR A 125 -17.16 -3.39 -5.41
C THR A 125 -17.38 -4.22 -6.67
N SER A 126 -16.38 -4.98 -7.14
CA SER A 126 -16.54 -5.91 -8.26
C SER A 126 -17.45 -7.06 -7.84
N GLY A 127 -18.50 -7.33 -8.63
CA GLY A 127 -19.50 -8.36 -8.35
C GLY A 127 -18.88 -9.74 -8.01
N ASN A 128 -19.66 -10.56 -7.28
CA ASN A 128 -19.23 -11.85 -6.74
C ASN A 128 -18.58 -12.81 -7.75
N PRO A 129 -17.64 -13.67 -7.31
CA PRO A 129 -17.28 -13.91 -5.90
C PRO A 129 -16.20 -12.95 -5.38
N LYS A 130 -16.45 -12.37 -4.20
CA LYS A 130 -15.45 -11.64 -3.41
C LYS A 130 -14.27 -12.57 -3.09
N LEU A 131 -13.06 -12.19 -3.48
CA LEU A 131 -11.84 -12.87 -3.03
C LEU A 131 -11.67 -12.66 -1.52
N ASP A 132 -11.45 -13.73 -0.76
CA ASP A 132 -11.25 -13.61 0.68
C ASP A 132 -9.84 -13.08 0.99
N ASN A 133 -9.72 -12.37 2.13
CA ASN A 133 -8.46 -11.84 2.63
C ASN A 133 -7.40 -12.93 2.79
N ALA A 134 -7.79 -14.15 3.17
CA ALA A 134 -6.87 -15.28 3.29
C ALA A 134 -6.18 -15.66 1.96
N GLN A 135 -6.82 -15.38 0.82
CA GLN A 135 -6.24 -15.62 -0.51
C GLN A 135 -5.46 -14.40 -1.00
N LEU A 136 -6.02 -13.22 -0.79
CA LEU A 136 -5.51 -11.98 -1.38
C LEU A 136 -4.29 -11.43 -0.64
N LEU A 137 -4.33 -11.38 0.69
CA LEU A 137 -3.28 -10.75 1.49
C LEU A 137 -1.90 -11.39 1.28
N PRO A 138 -1.72 -12.73 1.33
CA PRO A 138 -0.42 -13.34 1.08
C PRO A 138 0.16 -12.96 -0.30
N LEU A 139 -0.69 -12.88 -1.32
CA LEU A 139 -0.26 -12.51 -2.67
C LEU A 139 0.16 -11.04 -2.77
N ILE A 140 -0.57 -10.15 -2.11
CA ILE A 140 -0.22 -8.73 -2.04
C ILE A 140 1.07 -8.53 -1.25
N CYS A 141 1.22 -9.14 -0.07
CA CYS A 141 2.47 -9.09 0.69
C CYS A 141 3.65 -9.64 -0.12
N GLN A 142 3.46 -10.74 -0.84
CA GLN A 142 4.50 -11.31 -1.71
C GLN A 142 4.87 -10.37 -2.87
N ALA A 143 3.89 -9.74 -3.51
CA ALA A 143 4.12 -8.76 -4.57
C ALA A 143 4.94 -7.57 -4.03
N ILE A 144 4.57 -7.03 -2.87
CA ILE A 144 5.31 -5.95 -2.19
C ILE A 144 6.74 -6.40 -1.87
N ALA A 145 6.90 -7.56 -1.23
CA ALA A 145 8.20 -8.10 -0.83
C ALA A 145 9.17 -8.23 -2.02
N THR A 146 8.71 -8.81 -3.14
CA THR A 146 9.56 -9.05 -4.32
C THR A 146 9.92 -7.77 -5.07
N SER A 147 8.96 -6.88 -5.29
CA SER A 147 9.13 -5.67 -6.13
C SER A 147 9.81 -4.51 -5.40
N SER A 148 9.72 -4.46 -4.07
CA SER A 148 10.31 -3.42 -3.22
C SER A 148 11.84 -3.32 -3.32
N THR A 149 12.52 -4.38 -3.78
CA THR A 149 13.98 -4.39 -3.99
C THR A 149 14.45 -3.28 -4.94
N SER A 150 13.58 -2.85 -5.86
CA SER A 150 13.81 -1.71 -6.76
C SER A 150 13.88 -0.36 -6.03
N GLY A 151 13.19 -0.22 -4.90
CA GLY A 151 12.95 1.07 -4.23
C GLY A 151 11.98 2.00 -4.96
N ASP A 152 11.33 1.57 -6.05
CA ASP A 152 10.41 2.41 -6.82
C ASP A 152 8.94 2.11 -6.45
N PRO A 153 8.20 3.08 -5.86
CA PRO A 153 6.79 2.90 -5.51
C PRO A 153 5.91 2.50 -6.70
N THR A 154 6.22 2.95 -7.91
CA THR A 154 5.46 2.65 -9.14
C THR A 154 5.60 1.19 -9.53
N VAL A 155 6.82 0.64 -9.40
CA VAL A 155 7.09 -0.78 -9.70
C VAL A 155 6.31 -1.65 -8.71
N VAL A 156 6.27 -1.26 -7.44
CA VAL A 156 5.49 -1.97 -6.41
C VAL A 156 3.99 -1.88 -6.67
N ALA A 157 3.47 -0.68 -6.97
CA ALA A 157 2.06 -0.46 -7.30
C ALA A 157 1.61 -1.36 -8.48
N LYS A 158 2.37 -1.38 -9.58
CA LYS A 158 2.09 -2.25 -10.73
C LYS A 158 2.12 -3.72 -10.38
N ALA A 159 3.03 -4.14 -9.50
CA ALA A 159 3.11 -5.53 -9.05
C ALA A 159 1.87 -5.94 -8.24
N ILE A 160 1.34 -5.05 -7.40
CA ILE A 160 0.10 -5.26 -6.64
C ILE A 160 -1.10 -5.40 -7.57
N GLU A 161 -1.27 -4.46 -8.50
CA GLU A 161 -2.36 -4.48 -9.48
C GLU A 161 -2.31 -5.77 -10.32
N SER A 162 -1.11 -6.16 -10.77
CA SER A 162 -0.89 -7.38 -11.53
C SER A 162 -1.17 -8.64 -10.71
N ALA A 163 -0.83 -8.65 -9.41
CA ALA A 163 -1.11 -9.77 -8.52
C ALA A 163 -2.62 -9.92 -8.31
N TYR A 164 -3.34 -8.82 -8.08
CA TYR A 164 -4.80 -8.85 -7.96
C TYR A 164 -5.48 -9.32 -9.24
N ALA A 165 -5.12 -8.74 -10.39
CA ALA A 165 -5.72 -9.09 -11.68
C ALA A 165 -5.59 -10.59 -12.02
N LYS A 166 -4.46 -11.22 -11.66
CA LYS A 166 -4.24 -12.66 -11.86
C LYS A 166 -5.22 -13.53 -11.07
N VAL A 167 -5.66 -13.07 -9.90
CA VAL A 167 -6.55 -13.85 -9.03
C VAL A 167 -8.01 -13.53 -9.34
N ALA A 168 -8.31 -12.27 -9.66
CA ALA A 168 -9.65 -11.84 -10.05
C ALA A 168 -10.08 -12.37 -11.42
N ALA A 169 -9.14 -12.82 -12.26
CA ALA A 169 -9.41 -13.44 -13.56
C ALA A 169 -9.55 -14.97 -13.51
N ASN A 170 -9.34 -15.60 -12.36
CA ASN A 170 -9.54 -17.04 -12.14
C ASN A 170 -10.91 -17.33 -11.53
#